data_AF-A0A976FFI8-F1
#
_entry.id   AF-A0A976FFI8-F1
#
_cell.length_a   1.000
_cell.length_b   1.000
_cell.length_c   1.000
_cell.angle_alpha   90.00
_cell.angle_beta   90.00
_cell.angle_gamma   90.00
#
_symmetry.space_group_name_H-M   'P 1'
#
loop_
_entity.id
_entity.type
_entity.pdbx_description
1 polymer ?
#
loop_
_entity_poly.entity_id
_entity_poly.type
_entity_poly.pdbx_seq_one_letter_code
_entity_poly.pdbx_strand_id
1 'polypeptide(L)'
;METLGQIKQRHKLEQRTLQNDIKVFRTKAKKERKSKKYIEDYVDAMEDAVKNLHDHELVAFGAENEKNDAPTSAAPAEIESADCQNLAKGATKAQRKREAKRKQSQERRERIEESNKNIVSKRQMEADSIRAQLARHGLTIKDIPSDGHCMYHAVADQIKQKNLTIADRAMEFQYLRKLTSEYMLAHSDEFLPFVALDESSGSPTKEFSTYCDRVANTADWGGQLELRALACALRTPIEIFSAESDVIVMGSEFTEENDESAKLQLAYHLHYYTLGEHFNSVTQL
;
A
#
# COMPACT_ATOMS: atom_id res chain seq x y z
N MET A 1 -2.21 -5.44 -28.95
CA MET A 1 -0.98 -6.06 -28.41
C MET A 1 -0.68 -5.39 -27.09
N GLU A 2 -0.46 -6.16 -26.03
CA GLU A 2 0.02 -5.60 -24.76
C GLU A 2 1.40 -4.96 -24.98
N THR A 3 1.65 -3.80 -24.39
CA THR A 3 2.97 -3.16 -24.44
C THR A 3 3.94 -3.88 -23.50
N LEU A 4 5.25 -3.79 -23.77
CA LEU A 4 6.29 -4.34 -22.87
C LEU A 4 6.16 -3.81 -21.42
N GLY A 5 5.66 -2.58 -21.25
CA GLY A 5 5.37 -1.99 -19.95
C GLY A 5 4.22 -2.71 -19.23
N GLN A 6 3.14 -3.02 -19.95
CA GLN A 6 1.99 -3.77 -19.43
C GLN A 6 2.37 -5.21 -19.07
N ILE A 7 3.17 -5.89 -19.91
CA ILE A 7 3.67 -7.25 -19.62
C ILE A 7 4.49 -7.27 -18.32
N LYS A 8 5.42 -6.33 -18.15
CA LYS A 8 6.22 -6.23 -16.91
C LYS A 8 5.40 -5.89 -15.68
N GLN A 9 4.36 -5.06 -15.83
CA GLN A 9 3.45 -4.74 -14.74
C GLN A 9 2.62 -5.96 -14.34
N ARG A 10 2.18 -6.77 -15.32
CA ARG A 10 1.51 -8.05 -15.09
C ARG A 10 2.41 -9.05 -14.38
N HIS A 11 3.67 -9.22 -14.83
CA HIS A 11 4.65 -10.09 -14.17
C HIS A 11 4.86 -9.71 -12.70
N LYS A 12 4.90 -8.41 -12.39
CA LYS A 12 5.03 -7.91 -11.01
C LYS A 12 3.80 -8.23 -10.15
N LEU A 13 2.59 -8.19 -10.73
CA LEU A 13 1.37 -8.59 -10.04
C LEU A 13 1.35 -10.09 -9.80
N GLU A 14 1.68 -10.90 -10.80
CA GLU A 14 1.74 -12.36 -10.70
C GLU A 14 2.77 -12.81 -9.65
N GLN A 15 3.92 -12.14 -9.57
CA GLN A 15 4.92 -12.42 -8.54
C GLN A 15 4.43 -12.08 -7.12
N ARG A 16 3.60 -11.04 -6.96
CA ARG A 16 2.96 -10.72 -5.68
C ARG A 16 1.90 -11.74 -5.30
N THR A 17 1.07 -12.16 -6.25
CA THR A 17 0.07 -13.21 -6.06
C THR A 17 0.74 -14.51 -5.65
N LEU A 18 1.80 -14.93 -6.36
CA LEU A 18 2.60 -16.11 -6.04
C LEU A 18 3.15 -16.07 -4.60
N GLN A 19 3.68 -14.93 -4.14
CA GLN A 19 4.18 -14.79 -2.77
C GLN A 19 3.07 -14.92 -1.72
N ASN A 20 1.85 -14.49 -2.03
CA ASN A 20 0.70 -14.69 -1.16
C ASN A 20 0.28 -16.17 -1.13
N ASP A 21 0.22 -16.82 -2.29
CA ASP A 21 -0.13 -18.23 -2.41
C ASP A 21 0.89 -19.13 -1.70
N ILE A 22 2.19 -18.81 -1.79
CA ILE A 22 3.26 -19.50 -1.05
C ILE A 22 3.05 -19.36 0.47
N LYS A 23 2.66 -18.18 0.97
CA LYS A 23 2.38 -17.99 2.41
C LYS A 23 1.19 -18.83 2.87
N VAL A 24 0.11 -18.84 2.09
CA VAL A 24 -1.08 -19.65 2.37
C VAL A 24 -0.74 -21.14 2.33
N PHE A 25 -0.01 -21.59 1.30
CA PHE A 25 0.44 -22.97 1.15
C PHE A 25 1.34 -23.42 2.30
N ARG A 26 2.34 -22.61 2.68
CA ARG A 26 3.23 -22.92 3.82
C ARG A 26 2.45 -23.08 5.12
N THR A 27 1.44 -22.25 5.34
CA THR A 27 0.59 -22.33 6.54
C THR A 27 -0.26 -23.60 6.55
N LYS A 28 -0.88 -23.93 5.42
CA LYS A 28 -1.68 -25.15 5.25
C LYS A 28 -0.84 -26.43 5.35
N ALA A 29 0.31 -26.48 4.69
CA ALA A 29 1.20 -27.63 4.69
C ALA A 29 1.83 -27.92 6.07
N LYS A 30 2.09 -26.87 6.87
CA LYS A 30 2.48 -27.01 8.29
C LYS A 30 1.36 -27.61 9.13
N LYS A 31 0.10 -27.18 8.93
CA LYS A 31 -1.07 -27.75 9.61
C LYS A 31 -1.27 -29.23 9.26
N GLU A 32 -0.97 -29.61 8.02
CA GLU A 32 -1.03 -31.00 7.51
C GLU A 32 0.21 -31.84 7.87
N ARG A 33 1.17 -31.32 8.67
CA ARG A 33 2.41 -32.00 9.08
C ARG A 33 3.24 -32.56 7.91
N LYS A 34 3.23 -31.88 6.75
CA LYS A 34 4.07 -32.26 5.61
C LYS A 34 5.54 -32.00 5.90
N SER A 35 6.42 -32.83 5.32
CA SER A 35 7.87 -32.71 5.51
C SER A 35 8.38 -31.35 5.02
N LYS A 36 9.31 -30.75 5.76
CA LYS A 36 9.93 -29.46 5.41
C LYS A 36 10.51 -29.47 3.97
N LYS A 37 11.15 -30.58 3.60
CA LYS A 37 11.70 -30.78 2.25
C LYS A 37 10.63 -30.73 1.17
N TYR A 38 9.47 -31.36 1.40
CA TYR A 38 8.34 -31.31 0.47
C TYR A 38 7.79 -29.89 0.29
N ILE A 39 7.76 -29.09 1.37
CA ILE A 39 7.29 -27.70 1.31
C ILE A 39 8.27 -26.83 0.52
N GLU A 40 9.57 -27.04 0.69
CA GLU A 40 10.63 -26.34 -0.06
C GLU A 40 10.60 -26.73 -1.54
N ASP A 41 10.62 -28.03 -1.87
CA ASP A 41 10.57 -28.53 -3.25
C ASP A 41 9.32 -28.02 -4.01
N TYR A 42 8.17 -27.93 -3.35
CA TYR A 42 6.93 -27.44 -3.96
C TYR A 42 6.95 -25.92 -4.18
N VAL A 43 7.53 -25.15 -3.25
CA VAL A 43 7.68 -23.69 -3.42
C VAL A 43 8.65 -23.38 -4.54
N ASP A 44 9.78 -24.07 -4.60
CA ASP A 44 10.77 -23.89 -5.66
C ASP A 44 10.17 -24.21 -7.03
N ALA A 45 9.37 -25.28 -7.14
CA ALA A 45 8.67 -25.63 -8.38
C ALA A 45 7.66 -24.55 -8.82
N MET A 46 6.92 -23.94 -7.88
CA MET A 46 6.00 -22.84 -8.20
C MET A 46 6.73 -21.57 -8.64
N GLU A 47 7.86 -21.24 -8.00
CA GLU A 47 8.68 -20.09 -8.35
C GLU A 47 9.35 -20.25 -9.73
N ASP A 48 9.88 -21.44 -10.02
CA ASP A 48 10.49 -21.74 -11.31
C ASP A 48 9.46 -21.76 -12.46
N ALA A 49 8.24 -22.24 -12.22
CA ALA A 49 7.18 -22.25 -13.23
C ALA A 49 6.82 -20.83 -13.69
N VAL A 50 6.60 -19.91 -12.74
CA VAL A 50 6.26 -18.50 -13.04
C VAL A 50 7.43 -17.80 -13.71
N LYS A 51 8.66 -18.04 -13.23
CA LYS A 51 9.87 -17.47 -13.83
C LYS A 51 10.07 -17.91 -15.28
N ASN A 52 9.91 -19.20 -15.57
CA ASN A 52 10.04 -19.73 -16.93
C ASN A 52 8.98 -19.16 -17.88
N LEU A 53 7.75 -18.95 -17.40
CA LEU A 53 6.70 -18.29 -18.16
C LEU A 53 7.05 -16.84 -18.47
N HIS A 54 7.52 -16.08 -17.47
CA HIS A 54 7.93 -14.68 -17.67
C HIS A 54 9.08 -14.55 -18.66
N ASP A 55 10.09 -15.43 -18.55
CA ASP A 55 11.22 -15.47 -19.46
C ASP A 55 10.77 -15.81 -20.89
N HIS A 56 9.86 -16.77 -21.06
CA HIS A 56 9.31 -17.13 -22.38
C HIS A 56 8.50 -15.99 -23.00
N GLU A 57 7.66 -15.31 -22.22
CA GLU A 57 6.86 -14.17 -22.68
C GLU A 57 7.73 -12.98 -23.09
N LEU A 58 8.82 -12.71 -22.36
CA LEU A 58 9.79 -11.66 -22.73
C LEU A 58 10.55 -12.00 -24.00
N VAL A 59 10.90 -13.27 -24.22
CA VAL A 59 11.55 -13.74 -25.45
C VAL A 59 10.59 -13.69 -26.63
N ALA A 60 9.34 -14.11 -26.46
CA ALA A 60 8.31 -14.06 -27.50
C ALA A 60 8.03 -12.62 -27.94
N PHE A 61 7.90 -11.67 -26.99
CA PHE A 61 7.73 -10.26 -27.31
C PHE A 61 8.94 -9.67 -28.05
N GLY A 62 10.16 -10.09 -27.69
CA GLY A 62 11.39 -9.71 -28.40
C GLY A 62 11.41 -10.23 -29.85
N ALA A 63 10.96 -11.46 -30.08
CA ALA A 63 10.91 -12.09 -31.40
C ALA A 63 9.78 -11.54 -32.30
N GLU A 64 8.67 -11.08 -31.72
CA GLU A 64 7.57 -10.43 -32.46
C GLU A 64 7.95 -9.02 -32.93
N ASN A 65 8.78 -8.29 -32.16
CA ASN A 65 9.29 -6.99 -32.57
C ASN A 65 10.32 -7.08 -33.72
N GLU A 66 11.08 -8.17 -33.83
CA GLU A 66 12.01 -8.38 -34.97
C GLU A 66 11.29 -8.75 -36.28
N LYS A 67 10.02 -9.17 -36.24
CA LYS A 67 9.24 -9.50 -37.45
C LYS A 67 8.51 -8.30 -38.09
N ASN A 68 8.43 -7.16 -37.39
CA ASN A 68 7.73 -5.96 -37.86
C ASN A 68 8.65 -4.89 -38.46
N ASP A 69 9.96 -5.12 -38.54
CA ASP A 69 10.92 -4.23 -39.20
C ASP A 69 11.77 -4.97 -40.25
N ALA A 70 11.25 -5.05 -41.46
CA ALA A 70 12.02 -5.16 -42.71
C ALA A 70 11.11 -4.68 -43.86
N PRO A 71 11.60 -4.05 -44.98
CA PRO A 71 12.90 -4.28 -45.63
C PRO A 71 13.65 -2.98 -46.08
N THR A 72 14.92 -2.99 -46.50
CA THR A 72 15.29 -3.08 -47.94
C THR A 72 16.83 -2.92 -48.15
N SER A 73 17.41 -3.75 -49.05
CA SER A 73 18.63 -3.58 -49.90
C SER A 73 20.02 -3.61 -49.20
N ALA A 74 21.08 -4.28 -49.69
CA ALA A 74 21.38 -5.16 -50.82
C ALA A 74 22.71 -5.91 -50.51
N ALA A 75 22.92 -7.07 -51.14
CA ALA A 75 24.13 -7.91 -51.08
C ALA A 75 25.24 -7.40 -52.06
N PRO A 76 26.32 -8.14 -52.42
CA PRO A 76 27.02 -9.31 -51.82
C PRO A 76 28.59 -9.23 -51.89
N ALA A 77 29.31 -10.25 -51.37
CA ALA A 77 30.61 -10.85 -51.81
C ALA A 77 31.47 -11.27 -50.59
N GLU A 78 31.69 -12.58 -50.34
CA GLU A 78 32.89 -13.42 -50.69
C GLU A 78 34.22 -12.96 -50.04
N ILE A 79 35.23 -13.75 -49.62
CA ILE A 79 35.59 -15.15 -49.33
C ILE A 79 36.99 -15.05 -48.63
N GLU A 80 37.41 -16.08 -47.87
CA GLU A 80 38.82 -16.45 -47.49
C GLU A 80 39.61 -15.80 -46.32
N SER A 81 39.76 -16.63 -45.27
CA SER A 81 40.99 -17.18 -44.64
C SER A 81 42.29 -16.38 -44.41
N ALA A 82 42.83 -16.65 -43.20
CA ALA A 82 44.22 -16.51 -42.73
C ALA A 82 44.75 -15.06 -42.61
N ASP A 83 45.41 -14.64 -41.54
CA ASP A 83 46.45 -15.35 -40.81
C ASP A 83 46.64 -14.74 -39.40
N CYS A 84 47.18 -15.55 -38.49
CA CYS A 84 47.58 -15.14 -37.15
C CYS A 84 48.92 -14.41 -37.19
N GLN A 85 49.02 -13.22 -36.57
CA GLN A 85 50.27 -12.79 -35.91
C GLN A 85 50.09 -11.60 -34.95
N ASN A 86 50.31 -11.91 -33.66
CA ASN A 86 51.00 -11.14 -32.62
C ASN A 86 50.68 -9.64 -32.40
N LEU A 87 50.14 -9.31 -31.22
CA LEU A 87 50.85 -8.57 -30.15
C LEU A 87 49.88 -8.10 -29.04
N ALA A 88 50.41 -8.03 -27.81
CA ALA A 88 49.80 -7.61 -26.54
C ALA A 88 48.79 -8.57 -25.91
N LYS A 89 49.12 -9.04 -24.69
CA LYS A 89 48.24 -9.77 -23.76
C LYS A 89 47.08 -8.86 -23.33
N GLY A 90 46.15 -8.61 -24.25
CA GLY A 90 44.86 -8.00 -23.96
C GLY A 90 44.00 -8.99 -23.19
N ALA A 91 43.27 -8.47 -22.20
CA ALA A 91 42.31 -9.24 -21.41
C ALA A 91 41.54 -10.24 -22.29
N THR A 92 41.53 -11.50 -21.86
CA THR A 92 40.91 -12.61 -22.59
C THR A 92 39.48 -12.26 -23.05
N LYS A 93 39.01 -12.81 -24.18
CA LYS A 93 37.61 -12.59 -24.67
C LYS A 93 36.57 -12.78 -23.55
N ALA A 94 36.83 -13.68 -22.60
CA ALA A 94 36.01 -13.91 -21.41
C ALA A 94 36.03 -12.73 -20.41
N GLN A 95 37.18 -12.11 -20.15
CA GLN A 95 37.28 -10.91 -19.31
C GLN A 95 36.58 -9.71 -19.94
N ARG A 96 36.77 -9.48 -21.25
CA ARG A 96 36.06 -8.40 -21.98
C ARG A 96 34.53 -8.58 -21.95
N LYS A 97 34.03 -9.83 -22.06
CA LYS A 97 32.58 -10.13 -21.95
C LYS A 97 32.04 -9.91 -20.53
N ARG A 98 32.81 -10.24 -19.48
CA ARG A 98 32.42 -9.99 -18.08
C ARG A 98 32.40 -8.50 -17.75
N GLU A 99 33.39 -7.76 -18.24
CA GLU A 99 33.49 -6.32 -18.01
C GLU A 99 32.41 -5.54 -18.77
N ALA A 100 32.10 -5.94 -20.01
CA ALA A 100 30.96 -5.41 -20.75
C ALA A 100 29.62 -5.69 -20.06
N LYS A 101 29.41 -6.91 -19.52
CA LYS A 101 28.20 -7.25 -18.75
C LYS A 101 28.11 -6.45 -17.45
N ARG A 102 29.23 -6.22 -16.75
CA ARG A 102 29.27 -5.38 -15.54
C ARG A 102 28.93 -3.93 -15.86
N LYS A 103 29.51 -3.38 -16.93
CA LYS A 103 29.24 -2.01 -17.38
C LYS A 103 27.79 -1.83 -17.82
N GLN A 104 27.24 -2.77 -18.58
CA GLN A 104 25.83 -2.76 -18.97
C GLN A 104 24.88 -2.90 -17.77
N SER A 105 25.24 -3.71 -16.76
CA SER A 105 24.46 -3.82 -15.52
C SER A 105 24.50 -2.53 -14.69
N GLN A 106 25.65 -1.84 -14.69
CA GLN A 106 25.81 -0.58 -13.98
C GLN A 106 25.05 0.55 -14.68
N GLU A 107 25.18 0.69 -16.00
CA GLU A 107 24.41 1.64 -16.81
C GLU A 107 22.90 1.39 -16.73
N ARG A 108 22.47 0.11 -16.64
CA ARG A 108 21.06 -0.24 -16.40
C ARG A 108 20.60 0.17 -15.01
N ARG A 109 21.42 -0.06 -13.97
CA ARG A 109 21.10 0.33 -12.60
C ARG A 109 21.04 1.85 -12.45
N GLU A 110 21.99 2.57 -13.04
CA GLU A 110 22.02 4.04 -13.06
C GLU A 110 20.81 4.60 -13.81
N ARG A 111 20.41 4.02 -14.94
CA ARG A 111 19.17 4.42 -15.66
C ARG A 111 17.90 4.15 -14.86
N ILE A 112 17.84 3.04 -14.10
CA ILE A 112 16.71 2.74 -13.20
C ILE A 112 16.68 3.71 -12.02
N GLU A 113 17.84 4.01 -11.41
CA GLU A 113 17.96 4.99 -10.33
C GLU A 113 17.57 6.39 -10.81
N GLU A 114 18.00 6.80 -11.99
CA GLU A 114 17.66 8.09 -12.59
C GLU A 114 16.17 8.17 -12.95
N SER A 115 15.59 7.09 -13.47
CA SER A 115 14.13 6.99 -13.68
C SER A 115 13.35 7.01 -12.37
N ASN A 116 13.89 6.44 -11.28
CA ASN A 116 13.25 6.44 -9.96
C ASN A 116 13.38 7.80 -9.25
N LYS A 117 14.45 8.56 -9.49
CA LYS A 117 14.63 9.92 -8.95
C LYS A 117 13.55 10.89 -9.45
N ASN A 118 13.08 10.72 -10.68
CA ASN A 118 12.04 11.57 -11.29
C ASN A 118 10.60 11.08 -11.07
N ILE A 119 10.40 9.91 -10.47
CA ILE A 119 9.07 9.49 -10.01
C ILE A 119 8.90 10.07 -8.62
N VAL A 120 8.33 11.28 -8.54
CA VAL A 120 7.86 11.81 -7.27
C VAL A 120 6.84 10.80 -6.73
N SER A 121 7.17 10.18 -5.61
CA SER A 121 6.30 9.17 -5.00
C SER A 121 4.97 9.82 -4.66
N LYS A 122 3.85 9.20 -5.06
CA LYS A 122 2.50 9.67 -4.70
C LYS A 122 2.37 9.96 -3.20
N ARG A 123 3.04 9.15 -2.38
CA ARG A 123 3.19 9.34 -0.93
C ARG A 123 3.77 10.71 -0.55
N GLN A 124 4.84 11.11 -1.23
CA GLN A 124 5.54 12.36 -0.95
C GLN A 124 4.66 13.55 -1.33
N MET A 125 4.03 13.50 -2.51
CA MET A 125 3.09 14.53 -2.95
C MET A 125 1.91 14.69 -1.97
N GLU A 126 1.33 13.58 -1.54
CA GLU A 126 0.26 13.55 -0.55
C GLU A 126 0.70 14.16 0.78
N ALA A 127 1.82 13.67 1.33
CA ALA A 127 2.33 14.15 2.60
C ALA A 127 2.69 15.65 2.55
N ASP A 128 3.24 16.12 1.44
CA ASP A 128 3.59 17.52 1.26
C ASP A 128 2.34 18.41 1.09
N SER A 129 1.29 17.91 0.41
CA SER A 129 -0.01 18.59 0.33
C SER A 129 -0.65 18.77 1.71
N ILE A 130 -0.71 17.68 2.49
CA ILE A 130 -1.29 17.70 3.84
C ILE A 130 -0.47 18.61 4.77
N ARG A 131 0.86 18.53 4.73
CA ARG A 131 1.72 19.43 5.51
C ARG A 131 1.50 20.90 5.14
N ALA A 132 1.37 21.20 3.84
CA ALA A 132 1.11 22.56 3.39
C ALA A 132 -0.26 23.07 3.85
N GLN A 133 -1.28 22.20 3.91
CA GLN A 133 -2.58 22.54 4.47
C GLN A 133 -2.49 22.80 5.97
N LEU A 134 -1.91 21.87 6.74
CA LEU A 134 -1.73 21.98 8.19
C LEU A 134 -0.91 23.21 8.61
N ALA A 135 0.15 23.54 7.87
CA ALA A 135 1.00 24.69 8.16
C ALA A 135 0.22 26.03 8.12
N ARG A 136 -0.83 26.15 7.30
CA ARG A 136 -1.69 27.35 7.27
C ARG A 136 -2.49 27.53 8.56
N HIS A 137 -2.69 26.46 9.31
CA HIS A 137 -3.37 26.45 10.61
C HIS A 137 -2.38 26.43 11.78
N GLY A 138 -1.06 26.53 11.53
CA GLY A 138 -0.04 26.41 12.59
C GLY A 138 0.08 25.00 13.17
N LEU A 139 -0.23 23.98 12.35
CA LEU A 139 -0.27 22.59 12.74
C LEU A 139 0.79 21.76 12.00
N THR A 140 1.15 20.61 12.57
CA THR A 140 2.05 19.63 11.97
C THR A 140 1.58 18.20 12.24
N ILE A 141 2.03 17.26 11.42
CA ILE A 141 1.68 15.84 11.54
C ILE A 141 2.47 15.24 12.71
N LYS A 142 1.78 14.47 13.54
CA LYS A 142 2.39 13.57 14.53
C LYS A 142 2.14 12.12 14.11
N ASP A 143 3.23 11.43 13.81
CA ASP A 143 3.18 10.05 13.33
C ASP A 143 2.56 9.10 14.37
N ILE A 144 1.65 8.25 13.91
CA ILE A 144 0.97 7.18 14.67
C ILE A 144 1.45 5.82 14.16
N PRO A 145 1.52 4.78 15.02
CA PRO A 145 1.90 3.44 14.58
C PRO A 145 1.03 2.93 13.42
N SER A 146 1.69 2.33 12.42
CA SER A 146 1.07 1.82 11.19
C SER A 146 0.40 0.46 11.38
N ASP A 147 -0.55 0.37 12.32
CA ASP A 147 -1.35 -0.83 12.57
C ASP A 147 -2.82 -0.62 12.20
N GLY A 148 -3.63 -1.67 12.36
CA GLY A 148 -5.08 -1.61 12.09
C GLY A 148 -5.88 -0.76 13.09
N HIS A 149 -5.22 -0.17 14.09
CA HIS A 149 -5.84 0.69 15.09
C HIS A 149 -5.48 2.17 14.91
N CYS A 150 -4.73 2.53 13.87
CA CYS A 150 -4.21 3.88 13.65
C CYS A 150 -5.24 5.01 13.84
N MET A 151 -6.46 4.88 13.30
CA MET A 151 -7.54 5.86 13.49
C MET A 151 -7.85 6.10 14.98
N TYR A 152 -8.03 5.01 15.74
CA TYR A 152 -8.32 5.09 17.17
C TYR A 152 -7.12 5.57 17.99
N HIS A 153 -5.90 5.21 17.58
CA HIS A 153 -4.67 5.74 18.19
C HIS A 153 -4.54 7.25 17.97
N ALA A 154 -4.85 7.74 16.77
CA ALA A 154 -4.81 9.16 16.45
C ALA A 154 -5.84 9.95 17.28
N VAL A 155 -7.07 9.43 17.41
CA VAL A 155 -8.12 10.03 18.26
C VAL A 155 -7.72 10.01 19.75
N ALA A 156 -7.22 8.88 20.25
CA ALA A 156 -6.77 8.77 21.64
C ALA A 156 -5.63 9.76 21.93
N ASP A 157 -4.71 9.93 20.98
CA ASP A 157 -3.63 10.89 21.08
C ASP A 157 -4.14 12.34 21.12
N GLN A 158 -5.12 12.70 20.28
CA GLN A 158 -5.77 14.03 20.31
C GLN A 158 -6.43 14.32 21.66
N ILE A 159 -7.17 13.35 22.21
CA ILE A 159 -7.83 13.50 23.50
C ILE A 159 -6.79 13.76 24.61
N LYS A 160 -5.67 13.03 24.60
CA LYS A 160 -4.57 13.26 25.54
C LYS A 160 -3.95 14.64 25.38
N GLN A 161 -3.65 15.06 24.16
CA GLN A 161 -3.07 16.38 23.89
C GLN A 161 -3.96 17.51 24.41
N LYS A 162 -5.28 17.35 24.31
CA LYS A 162 -6.28 18.34 24.73
C LYS A 162 -6.73 18.21 26.18
N ASN A 163 -6.17 17.25 26.93
CA ASN A 163 -6.55 16.94 28.32
C ASN A 163 -8.06 16.71 28.51
N LEU A 164 -8.75 16.18 27.49
CA LEU A 164 -10.19 15.90 27.60
C LEU A 164 -10.41 14.74 28.57
N THR A 165 -11.43 14.87 29.42
CA THR A 165 -11.75 13.83 30.41
C THR A 165 -12.61 12.76 29.77
N ILE A 166 -12.03 11.59 29.50
CA ILE A 166 -12.78 10.38 29.17
C ILE A 166 -13.07 9.62 30.48
N ALA A 167 -14.24 8.98 30.54
CA ALA A 167 -14.68 8.14 31.66
C ALA A 167 -13.66 7.05 32.04
N ASP A 168 -12.90 6.52 31.07
CA ASP A 168 -11.91 5.47 31.30
C ASP A 168 -10.53 5.82 30.68
N ARG A 169 -9.66 6.48 31.47
CA ARG A 169 -8.32 6.90 31.03
C ARG A 169 -7.32 5.75 30.83
N ALA A 170 -7.65 4.53 31.26
CA ALA A 170 -6.71 3.41 31.29
C ALA A 170 -6.65 2.60 29.98
N MET A 171 -7.61 2.79 29.06
CA MET A 171 -7.83 1.93 27.89
C MET A 171 -7.91 2.75 26.58
N GLU A 172 -6.80 3.39 26.20
CA GLU A 172 -6.71 4.43 25.17
C GLU A 172 -7.55 4.21 23.90
N PHE A 173 -7.22 3.21 23.09
CA PHE A 173 -7.88 2.98 21.79
C PHE A 173 -8.95 1.88 21.86
N GLN A 174 -8.82 0.94 22.81
CA GLN A 174 -9.77 -0.17 22.98
C GLN A 174 -11.11 0.33 23.51
N TYR A 175 -11.08 1.30 24.44
CA TYR A 175 -12.30 1.96 24.90
C TYR A 175 -13.00 2.67 23.74
N LEU A 176 -12.24 3.42 22.92
CA LEU A 176 -12.81 4.13 21.76
C LEU A 176 -13.46 3.17 20.77
N ARG A 177 -12.87 2.00 20.51
CA ARG A 177 -13.49 0.96 19.67
C ARG A 177 -14.83 0.48 20.21
N LYS A 178 -14.90 0.19 21.51
CA LYS A 178 -16.14 -0.23 22.17
C LYS A 178 -17.18 0.88 22.13
N LEU A 179 -16.79 2.10 22.49
CA LEU A 179 -17.65 3.27 22.46
C LEU A 179 -18.26 3.51 21.07
N THR A 180 -17.45 3.34 20.02
CA THR A 180 -17.90 3.44 18.62
C THR A 180 -18.98 2.41 18.32
N SER A 181 -18.71 1.14 18.62
CA SER A 181 -19.63 0.03 18.41
C SER A 181 -20.94 0.19 19.18
N GLU A 182 -20.85 0.56 20.47
CA GLU A 182 -22.00 0.83 21.32
C GLU A 182 -22.86 1.97 20.78
N TYR A 183 -22.25 3.06 20.32
CA TYR A 183 -22.97 4.18 19.71
C TYR A 183 -23.66 3.77 18.41
N MET A 184 -22.96 3.06 17.52
CA MET A 184 -23.51 2.57 16.25
C MET A 184 -24.69 1.62 16.48
N LEU A 185 -24.62 0.73 17.47
CA LEU A 185 -25.72 -0.17 17.84
C LEU A 185 -26.92 0.58 18.41
N ALA A 186 -26.69 1.60 19.23
CA ALA A 186 -27.76 2.41 19.81
C ALA A 186 -28.49 3.28 18.79
N HIS A 187 -27.84 3.62 17.67
CA HIS A 187 -28.38 4.48 16.61
C HIS A 187 -28.34 3.76 15.25
N SER A 188 -28.70 2.47 15.24
CA SER A 188 -28.55 1.59 14.07
C SER A 188 -29.17 2.14 12.79
N ASP A 189 -30.32 2.81 12.87
CA ASP A 189 -31.02 3.40 11.74
C ASP A 189 -30.18 4.45 10.97
N GLU A 190 -29.24 5.11 11.65
CA GLU A 190 -28.37 6.13 11.05
C GLU A 190 -27.17 5.53 10.30
N PHE A 191 -26.71 4.34 10.71
CA PHE A 191 -25.48 3.73 10.19
C PHE A 191 -25.76 2.56 9.24
N LEU A 192 -26.77 1.74 9.55
CA LEU A 192 -27.10 0.52 8.81
C LEU A 192 -27.25 0.73 7.29
N PRO A 193 -27.87 1.83 6.79
CA PRO A 193 -27.97 2.08 5.35
C PRO A 193 -26.63 2.26 4.63
N PHE A 194 -25.55 2.59 5.35
CA PHE A 194 -24.23 2.90 4.79
C PHE A 194 -23.21 1.79 5.03
N VAL A 195 -23.53 0.78 5.84
CA VAL A 195 -22.65 -0.38 6.03
C VAL A 195 -22.80 -1.31 4.83
N ALA A 196 -21.68 -1.70 4.23
CA ALA A 196 -21.64 -2.72 3.19
C ALA A 196 -21.94 -4.10 3.81
N LEU A 197 -23.21 -4.47 3.78
CA LEU A 197 -23.75 -5.74 4.27
C LEU A 197 -23.87 -6.76 3.12
N ASP A 198 -23.79 -8.05 3.44
CA ASP A 198 -23.93 -9.10 2.44
C ASP A 198 -25.42 -9.42 2.27
N GLU A 199 -26.01 -8.95 1.18
CA GLU A 199 -27.44 -9.13 0.90
C GLU A 199 -27.89 -10.61 0.88
N SER A 200 -26.95 -11.56 0.73
CA SER A 200 -27.25 -13.01 0.73
C SER A 200 -27.55 -13.60 2.11
N SER A 201 -27.29 -12.85 3.18
CA SER A 201 -27.28 -13.29 4.58
C SER A 201 -28.65 -13.27 5.28
N GLY A 202 -29.65 -12.66 4.66
CA GLY A 202 -31.07 -12.76 5.05
C GLY A 202 -31.51 -11.95 6.27
N SER A 203 -30.61 -11.32 7.04
CA SER A 203 -30.98 -10.42 8.16
C SER A 203 -30.00 -9.25 8.33
N PRO A 204 -30.29 -8.06 7.76
CA PRO A 204 -29.42 -6.88 7.84
C PRO A 204 -29.05 -6.48 9.27
N THR A 205 -29.99 -6.59 10.21
CA THR A 205 -29.77 -6.25 11.63
C THR A 205 -28.72 -7.16 12.28
N LYS A 206 -28.74 -8.47 11.98
CA LYS A 206 -27.77 -9.42 12.54
C LYS A 206 -26.37 -9.18 11.97
N GLU A 207 -26.29 -8.85 10.69
CA GLU A 207 -25.02 -8.51 10.06
C GLU A 207 -24.45 -7.20 10.57
N PHE A 208 -25.31 -6.20 10.78
CA PHE A 208 -24.91 -4.94 11.41
C PHE A 208 -24.39 -5.14 12.83
N SER A 209 -25.03 -6.01 13.63
CA SER A 209 -24.47 -6.40 14.93
C SER A 209 -23.10 -7.06 14.79
N THR A 210 -22.94 -7.94 13.80
CA THR A 210 -21.65 -8.60 13.53
C THR A 210 -20.58 -7.60 13.08
N TYR A 211 -20.97 -6.59 12.30
CA TYR A 211 -20.10 -5.47 11.92
C TYR A 211 -19.64 -4.70 13.16
N CYS A 212 -20.56 -4.30 14.03
CA CYS A 212 -20.26 -3.58 15.26
C CYS A 212 -19.37 -4.41 16.20
N ASP A 213 -19.58 -5.73 16.27
CA ASP A 213 -18.71 -6.64 17.03
C ASP A 213 -17.28 -6.64 16.50
N ARG A 214 -17.08 -6.60 15.17
CA ARG A 214 -15.74 -6.48 14.58
C ARG A 214 -15.11 -5.14 14.92
N VAL A 215 -15.84 -4.03 14.75
CA VAL A 215 -15.39 -2.68 15.09
C VAL A 215 -14.85 -2.62 16.53
N ALA A 216 -15.57 -3.23 17.48
CA ALA A 216 -15.18 -3.27 18.88
C ALA A 216 -13.97 -4.15 19.18
N ASN A 217 -13.86 -5.31 18.53
CA ASN A 217 -13.00 -6.41 19.01
C ASN A 217 -11.84 -6.78 18.08
N THR A 218 -11.72 -6.20 16.88
CA THR A 218 -10.65 -6.52 15.93
C THR A 218 -9.79 -5.30 15.59
N ALA A 219 -8.81 -5.52 14.71
CA ALA A 219 -7.99 -4.48 14.11
C ALA A 219 -8.51 -4.06 12.72
N ASP A 220 -9.82 -4.25 12.46
CA ASP A 220 -10.46 -3.77 11.24
C ASP A 220 -10.29 -2.25 11.17
N TRP A 221 -9.93 -1.77 9.99
CA TRP A 221 -9.70 -0.35 9.74
C TRP A 221 -11.00 0.41 9.94
N GLY A 222 -10.93 1.50 10.70
CA GLY A 222 -12.04 2.44 10.81
C GLY A 222 -11.99 3.45 9.68
N GLY A 223 -13.16 3.93 9.27
CA GLY A 223 -13.31 4.95 8.25
C GLY A 223 -14.32 6.01 8.65
N GLN A 224 -15.06 6.50 7.67
CA GLN A 224 -15.97 7.63 7.83
C GLN A 224 -17.10 7.35 8.84
N LEU A 225 -17.67 6.15 8.84
CA LEU A 225 -18.79 5.77 9.72
C LEU A 225 -18.33 5.74 11.18
N GLU A 226 -17.17 5.14 11.45
CA GLU A 226 -16.61 5.06 12.79
C GLU A 226 -16.21 6.45 13.32
N LEU A 227 -15.61 7.31 12.47
CA LEU A 227 -15.31 8.70 12.84
C LEU A 227 -16.58 9.49 13.17
N ARG A 228 -17.66 9.31 12.39
CA ARG A 228 -18.96 9.93 12.68
C ARG A 228 -19.52 9.45 14.02
N ALA A 229 -19.51 8.13 14.25
CA ALA A 229 -19.97 7.56 15.52
C ALA A 229 -19.15 8.05 16.71
N LEU A 230 -17.82 8.10 16.59
CA LEU A 230 -16.93 8.65 17.61
C LEU A 230 -17.20 10.11 17.91
N ALA A 231 -17.34 10.96 16.88
CA ALA A 231 -17.63 12.37 17.07
C ALA A 231 -18.93 12.57 17.86
N CYS A 232 -19.95 11.76 17.59
CA CYS A 232 -21.22 11.81 18.31
C CYS A 232 -21.12 11.25 19.74
N ALA A 233 -20.45 10.11 19.92
CA ALA A 233 -20.30 9.47 21.23
C ALA A 233 -19.48 10.32 22.20
N LEU A 234 -18.43 10.98 21.69
CA LEU A 234 -17.60 11.91 22.45
C LEU A 234 -18.22 13.31 22.56
N ARG A 235 -19.25 13.61 21.76
CA ARG A 235 -19.81 14.96 21.57
C ARG A 235 -18.72 15.98 21.27
N THR A 236 -17.81 15.63 20.37
CA THR A 236 -16.63 16.43 20.05
C THR A 236 -16.40 16.41 18.54
N PRO A 237 -16.27 17.57 17.87
CA PRO A 237 -16.00 17.60 16.44
C PRO A 237 -14.66 16.94 16.10
N ILE A 238 -14.59 16.25 14.96
CA ILE A 238 -13.35 15.67 14.43
C ILE A 238 -13.09 16.26 13.04
N GLU A 239 -11.97 16.99 12.91
CA GLU A 239 -11.47 17.51 11.64
C GLU A 239 -10.50 16.52 11.00
N ILE A 240 -10.67 16.28 9.70
CA ILE A 240 -9.82 15.39 8.92
C ILE A 240 -9.20 16.18 7.77
N PHE A 241 -7.87 16.30 7.81
CA PHE A 241 -7.04 16.88 6.76
C PHE A 241 -6.64 15.77 5.77
N SER A 242 -6.73 16.04 4.47
CA SER A 242 -6.38 15.08 3.41
C SER A 242 -5.74 15.81 2.22
N ALA A 243 -5.04 15.09 1.35
CA ALA A 243 -4.29 15.74 0.26
C ALA A 243 -5.16 16.25 -0.89
N GLU A 244 -6.30 15.61 -1.16
CA GLU A 244 -7.11 15.83 -2.37
C GLU A 244 -8.46 16.51 -2.09
N SER A 245 -8.82 16.75 -0.83
CA SER A 245 -10.12 17.29 -0.45
C SER A 245 -10.00 18.38 0.61
N ASP A 246 -11.03 19.21 0.68
CA ASP A 246 -11.20 20.18 1.76
C ASP A 246 -11.29 19.47 3.12
N VAL A 247 -11.04 20.22 4.19
CA VAL A 247 -11.11 19.69 5.55
C VAL A 247 -12.52 19.19 5.83
N ILE A 248 -12.64 17.89 6.09
CA ILE A 248 -13.91 17.27 6.44
C ILE A 248 -14.10 17.39 7.95
N VAL A 249 -15.29 17.79 8.39
CA VAL A 249 -15.63 17.90 9.81
C VAL A 249 -16.76 16.93 10.15
N MET A 250 -16.48 15.99 11.04
CA MET A 250 -17.50 15.11 11.63
C MET A 250 -18.00 15.72 12.93
N GLY A 251 -19.32 15.69 13.15
CA GLY A 251 -19.90 16.20 14.38
C GLY A 251 -19.85 17.73 14.49
N SER A 252 -20.02 18.44 13.37
CA SER A 252 -20.05 19.92 13.35
C SER A 252 -21.13 20.51 14.24
N GLU A 253 -22.18 19.75 14.55
CA GLU A 253 -23.24 20.08 15.52
C GLU A 253 -22.74 20.21 16.97
N PHE A 254 -21.54 19.72 17.27
CA PHE A 254 -20.90 19.84 18.59
C PHE A 254 -19.89 20.97 18.67
N THR A 255 -19.74 21.77 17.60
CA THR A 255 -18.90 22.97 17.63
C THR A 255 -19.63 24.06 18.39
N GLU A 256 -19.16 24.40 19.59
CA GLU A 256 -19.59 25.62 20.27
C GLU A 256 -18.91 26.82 19.59
N GLU A 257 -19.65 27.93 19.40
CA GLU A 257 -19.25 29.09 18.57
C GLU A 257 -17.93 29.76 18.99
N ASN A 258 -17.29 29.37 20.10
CA ASN A 258 -16.05 29.96 20.60
C ASN A 258 -15.00 28.97 21.12
N ASP A 259 -15.14 27.65 20.89
CA ASP A 259 -14.16 26.66 21.37
C ASP A 259 -13.47 25.87 20.25
N GLU A 260 -12.60 26.57 19.52
CA GLU A 260 -11.65 25.97 18.58
C GLU A 260 -10.69 24.97 19.25
N SER A 261 -10.57 24.98 20.58
CA SER A 261 -9.69 24.08 21.33
C SER A 261 -10.29 22.70 21.55
N ALA A 262 -11.62 22.57 21.44
CA ALA A 262 -12.34 21.32 21.69
C ALA A 262 -12.24 20.30 20.54
N LYS A 263 -12.03 20.72 19.29
CA LYS A 263 -12.05 19.80 18.13
C LYS A 263 -10.84 18.86 18.07
N LEU A 264 -11.04 17.59 17.73
CA LEU A 264 -9.96 16.64 17.49
C LEU A 264 -9.50 16.74 16.03
N GLN A 265 -8.19 16.70 15.78
CA GLN A 265 -7.63 16.94 14.45
C GLN A 265 -6.78 15.76 13.98
N LEU A 266 -7.12 15.21 12.82
CA LEU A 266 -6.50 14.03 12.23
C LEU A 266 -5.98 14.32 10.82
N ALA A 267 -4.91 13.64 10.41
CA ALA A 267 -4.42 13.64 9.04
C ALA A 267 -4.67 12.28 8.41
N TYR A 268 -5.45 12.24 7.33
CA TYR A 268 -5.73 11.05 6.54
C TYR A 268 -4.83 11.00 5.31
N HIS A 269 -4.19 9.85 5.13
CA HIS A 269 -3.29 9.57 4.02
C HIS A 269 -3.73 8.28 3.32
N LEU A 270 -4.01 8.33 2.02
CA LEU A 270 -4.35 7.19 1.18
C LEU A 270 -3.11 6.40 0.70
N HIS A 271 -1.96 7.06 0.59
CA HIS A 271 -0.73 6.50 0.03
C HIS A 271 0.46 6.52 1.00
N TYR A 272 0.20 6.63 2.32
CA TYR A 272 1.26 6.73 3.33
C TYR A 272 2.13 5.48 3.42
N TYR A 273 1.51 4.31 3.34
CA TYR A 273 2.18 3.02 3.43
C TYR A 273 1.86 2.14 2.23
N THR A 274 2.66 1.10 2.03
CA THR A 274 2.39 0.10 0.99
C THR A 274 1.06 -0.63 1.18
N LEU A 275 0.53 -0.62 2.41
CA LEU A 275 -0.75 -1.22 2.80
C LEU A 275 -1.96 -0.31 2.52
N GLY A 276 -1.74 0.94 2.10
CA GLY A 276 -2.80 1.88 1.75
C GLY A 276 -2.99 2.98 2.79
N GLU A 277 -4.24 3.15 3.21
CA GLU A 277 -4.72 4.25 4.05
C GLU A 277 -4.09 4.27 5.44
N HIS A 278 -4.03 5.46 6.04
CA HIS A 278 -3.49 5.65 7.37
C HIS A 278 -3.97 6.97 7.98
N PHE A 279 -4.24 6.94 9.28
CA PHE A 279 -4.53 8.13 10.07
C PHE A 279 -3.36 8.46 10.98
N ASN A 280 -2.92 9.71 10.92
CA ASN A 280 -2.00 10.32 11.87
C ASN A 280 -2.73 11.33 12.76
N SER A 281 -2.14 11.59 13.91
CA SER A 281 -2.55 12.68 14.80
C SER A 281 -1.96 14.00 14.30
N VAL A 282 -2.51 15.11 14.75
CA VAL A 282 -2.04 16.46 14.43
C VAL A 282 -1.64 17.17 15.71
N THR A 283 -0.58 17.97 15.70
CA THR A 283 -0.16 18.76 16.87
C THR A 283 0.16 20.18 16.44
N GLN A 284 0.23 21.10 17.39
CA GLN A 284 0.75 22.45 17.12
C GLN A 284 2.20 22.36 16.63
N LEU A 285 2.52 23.22 15.65
CA LEU A 285 3.85 23.36 15.04
C LEU A 285 4.88 23.90 16.04
#